data_AF-A0A1F8QLF3-F1
#
_entry.id   AF-A0A1F8QLF3-F1
#
_cell.length_a   1.000
_cell.length_b   1.000
_cell.length_c   1.000
_cell.angle_alpha   90.00
_cell.angle_beta   90.00
_cell.angle_gamma   90.00
#
_symmetry.space_group_name_H-M   'P 1'
#
loop_
_entity.id
_entity.type
_entity.pdbx_description
1 polymer ?
#
loop_
_entity_poly.entity_id
_entity_poly.type
_entity_poly.pdbx_seq_one_letter_code
_entity_poly.pdbx_strand_id
1 'polypeptide(L)'
;MRFIPRQEVSKKVVDAQHPEVTAWRYECVKCSCTFRVYPEGVSEKQISKRVNGMAVMLYILGLSYGAVEIVLNSLGMGVGKTSVYRAVQSVAKQVPGMRREKLMDGYQAKAVGADVTSIRCNGKWVPIGIAVDAANGMVLSIDQLPGEDAEQLKAWLEPILEALDADVLVTDDADAFKIVSDETGRSQQVCKSHVGRNTDALVDEISAIIASGQDHSLEAIRITSAQALGDLAALKTMIHSRCPEDQSLLEEIYLRYANARKPGKGKKHDVAYRMRNLFMDRWNLWPRLTFYRTWKDENGNLILDGTNNHCERSMVGQRALSLNAWL
;
A
#
# COMPACT_ATOMS: atom_id res chain seq x y z
N MET A 1 20.40 10.04 46.44
CA MET A 1 20.09 8.77 47.13
C MET A 1 21.39 7.94 47.15
N ARG A 2 21.81 7.35 48.28
CA ARG A 2 23.06 6.56 48.34
C ARG A 2 22.73 5.06 48.22
N PHE A 3 23.47 4.35 47.37
CA PHE A 3 23.33 2.91 47.17
C PHE A 3 24.67 2.23 47.45
N ILE A 4 24.66 1.09 48.14
CA ILE A 4 25.88 0.34 48.47
C ILE A 4 25.92 -0.93 47.60
N PRO A 5 26.98 -1.17 46.80
CA PRO A 5 27.15 -2.43 46.10
C PRO A 5 27.39 -3.54 47.13
N ARG A 6 26.59 -4.60 47.06
CA ARG A 6 26.67 -5.74 47.99
C ARG A 6 27.36 -6.94 47.38
N GLN A 7 27.09 -7.21 46.11
CA GLN A 7 27.48 -8.46 45.49
C GLN A 7 27.57 -8.31 43.98
N GLU A 8 28.66 -8.82 43.42
CA GLU A 8 28.77 -9.12 42.00
C GLU A 8 28.09 -10.47 41.70
N VAL A 9 27.20 -10.47 40.71
CA VAL A 9 26.39 -11.64 40.35
C VAL A 9 26.61 -11.95 38.88
N SER A 10 27.26 -13.08 38.61
CA SER A 10 27.33 -13.64 37.26
C SER A 10 25.92 -14.04 36.79
N LYS A 11 25.57 -13.64 35.56
CA LYS A 11 24.28 -13.88 34.93
C LYS A 11 24.45 -14.41 33.53
N LYS A 12 23.96 -15.62 33.27
CA LYS A 12 23.83 -16.17 31.92
C LYS A 12 22.77 -15.41 31.11
N VAL A 13 23.09 -15.14 29.85
CA VAL A 13 22.23 -14.40 28.91
C VAL A 13 22.20 -15.16 27.57
N VAL A 14 21.04 -15.20 26.93
CA VAL A 14 20.91 -15.65 25.54
C VAL A 14 21.40 -14.51 24.65
N ASP A 15 22.64 -14.63 24.20
CA ASP A 15 23.32 -13.71 23.31
C ASP A 15 24.52 -14.40 22.65
N ALA A 16 24.71 -14.22 21.34
CA ALA A 16 25.78 -14.90 20.60
C ALA A 16 27.20 -14.38 20.93
N GLN A 17 27.33 -13.17 21.45
CA GLN A 17 28.62 -12.54 21.78
C GLN A 17 28.88 -12.50 23.27
N HIS A 18 27.83 -12.35 24.09
CA HIS A 18 27.91 -12.21 25.54
C HIS A 18 27.04 -13.25 26.25
N PRO A 19 27.46 -14.53 26.28
CA PRO A 19 26.67 -15.62 26.90
C PRO A 19 26.53 -15.47 28.43
N GLU A 20 27.36 -14.63 29.03
CA GLU A 20 27.34 -14.30 30.45
C GLU A 20 27.73 -12.83 30.66
N VAL A 21 27.11 -12.18 31.63
CA VAL A 21 27.42 -10.81 32.05
C VAL A 21 27.47 -10.68 33.56
N THR A 22 28.18 -9.67 34.04
CA THR A 22 28.17 -9.27 35.45
C THR A 22 26.99 -8.33 35.73
N ALA A 23 26.14 -8.70 36.69
CA ALA A 23 25.14 -7.83 37.30
C ALA A 23 25.55 -7.47 38.72
N TRP A 24 25.18 -6.27 39.18
CA TRP A 24 25.50 -5.81 40.53
C TRP A 24 24.24 -5.74 41.39
N ARG A 25 24.26 -6.37 42.57
CA ARG A 25 23.22 -6.18 43.59
C ARG A 25 23.57 -4.98 44.45
N TYR A 26 22.66 -4.02 44.52
CA TYR A 26 22.75 -2.84 45.37
C TYR A 26 21.74 -2.91 46.50
N GLU A 27 22.04 -2.24 47.61
CA GLU A 27 21.11 -1.97 48.71
C GLU A 27 20.91 -0.47 48.90
N CYS A 28 19.67 -0.06 49.10
CA CYS A 28 19.33 1.32 49.47
C CYS A 28 19.59 1.56 50.96
N VAL A 29 20.43 2.55 51.31
CA VAL A 29 20.77 2.85 52.71
C VAL A 29 19.61 3.40 53.55
N LYS A 30 18.51 3.82 52.90
CA LYS A 30 17.35 4.42 53.56
C LYS A 30 16.26 3.40 53.91
N CYS A 31 16.01 2.45 53.02
CA CYS A 31 14.91 1.47 53.17
C CYS A 31 15.38 0.02 53.16
N SER A 32 16.68 -0.24 53.02
CA SER A 32 17.29 -1.58 52.95
C SER A 32 16.77 -2.49 51.83
N CYS A 33 15.97 -1.97 50.89
CA CYS A 33 15.58 -2.73 49.70
C CYS A 33 16.81 -3.05 48.84
N THR A 34 16.84 -4.27 48.31
CA THR A 34 17.88 -4.71 47.37
C THR A 34 17.34 -4.81 45.95
N PHE A 35 18.17 -4.44 44.98
CA PHE A 35 17.83 -4.54 43.55
C PHE A 35 19.08 -4.85 42.73
N ARG A 36 18.89 -5.33 41.50
CA ARG A 36 19.98 -5.63 40.57
C ARG A 36 20.06 -4.56 39.50
N VAL A 37 21.29 -4.12 39.24
CA VAL A 37 21.64 -3.27 38.09
C VAL A 37 22.34 -4.14 37.07
N TYR A 38 21.89 -4.05 35.83
CA TYR A 38 22.40 -4.82 34.70
C TYR A 38 23.22 -3.89 33.78
N PRO A 39 24.21 -4.42 33.05
CA PRO A 39 24.89 -3.64 32.02
C PRO A 39 23.92 -3.25 30.90
N GLU A 40 24.31 -2.26 30.11
CA GLU A 40 23.53 -1.83 28.96
C GLU A 40 23.22 -3.00 28.02
N GLY A 41 22.01 -3.01 27.44
CA GLY A 41 21.55 -4.11 26.59
C GLY A 41 21.03 -5.35 27.35
N VAL A 42 21.16 -5.43 28.67
CA VAL A 42 20.65 -6.55 29.50
C VAL A 42 19.59 -6.05 30.49
N SER A 43 18.60 -6.90 30.77
CA SER A 43 17.55 -6.64 31.77
C SER A 43 17.48 -7.81 32.75
N GLU A 44 16.45 -7.85 33.60
CA GLU A 44 16.18 -9.03 34.44
C GLU A 44 15.88 -10.30 33.64
N LYS A 45 15.42 -10.18 32.39
CA LYS A 45 15.15 -11.30 31.48
C LYS A 45 16.44 -12.00 31.04
N GLN A 46 16.30 -13.25 30.59
CA GLN A 46 17.44 -14.05 30.14
C GLN A 46 17.88 -13.71 28.71
N ILE A 47 17.00 -13.15 27.87
CA ILE A 47 17.31 -12.77 26.47
C ILE A 47 17.79 -11.32 26.43
N SER A 48 18.92 -11.05 25.76
CA SER A 48 19.44 -9.69 25.62
C SER A 48 18.50 -8.80 24.79
N LYS A 49 18.57 -7.48 24.98
CA LYS A 49 17.82 -6.51 24.16
C LYS A 49 18.20 -6.63 22.68
N ARG A 50 19.47 -6.93 22.39
CA ARG A 50 19.98 -7.14 21.03
C ARG A 50 19.31 -8.32 20.35
N VAL A 51 19.24 -9.47 21.02
CA VAL A 51 18.56 -10.66 20.47
C VAL A 51 17.06 -10.43 20.31
N ASN A 52 16.40 -9.74 21.24
CA ASN A 52 15.00 -9.33 21.05
C ASN A 52 14.85 -8.40 19.83
N GLY A 53 15.78 -7.46 19.63
CA GLY A 53 15.80 -6.59 18.46
C GLY A 53 15.96 -7.37 17.15
N MET A 54 16.86 -8.36 17.11
CA MET A 54 17.01 -9.25 15.95
C MET A 54 15.73 -10.04 15.67
N ALA A 55 15.09 -10.57 16.72
CA ALA A 55 13.83 -11.30 16.60
C ALA A 55 12.72 -10.43 15.98
N VAL A 56 12.62 -9.18 16.44
CA VAL A 56 11.66 -8.20 15.91
C VAL A 56 12.01 -7.84 14.47
N MET A 57 13.29 -7.58 14.16
CA MET A 57 13.74 -7.26 12.81
C MET A 57 13.44 -8.38 11.80
N LEU A 58 13.75 -9.64 12.15
CA LEU A 58 13.45 -10.79 11.29
C LEU A 58 11.94 -10.96 11.07
N TYR A 59 11.13 -10.72 12.10
CA TYR A 59 9.68 -10.71 11.96
C TYR A 59 9.20 -9.59 11.02
N ILE A 60 9.75 -8.37 11.15
CA ILE A 60 9.43 -7.24 10.27
C ILE A 60 9.79 -7.56 8.80
N LEU A 61 10.86 -8.32 8.58
CA LEU A 61 11.28 -8.79 7.25
C LEU A 61 10.39 -9.91 6.66
N GLY A 62 9.31 -10.30 7.33
CA GLY A 62 8.33 -11.26 6.80
C GLY A 62 8.47 -12.69 7.29
N LEU A 63 9.35 -12.96 8.25
CA LEU A 63 9.45 -14.30 8.83
C LEU A 63 8.33 -14.54 9.84
N SER A 64 7.73 -15.73 9.79
CA SER A 64 6.83 -16.19 10.85
C SER A 64 7.59 -16.36 12.18
N TYR A 65 6.88 -16.32 13.31
CA TYR A 65 7.51 -16.53 14.63
C TYR A 65 8.32 -17.83 14.73
N GLY A 66 7.87 -18.90 14.08
CA GLY A 66 8.60 -20.17 14.02
C GLY A 66 9.84 -20.10 13.14
N ALA A 67 9.76 -19.40 11.99
CA ALA A 67 10.93 -19.18 11.15
C ALA A 67 11.99 -18.32 11.85
N VAL A 68 11.59 -17.29 12.59
CA VAL A 68 12.50 -16.48 13.42
C VAL A 68 13.18 -17.34 14.49
N GLU A 69 12.43 -18.19 15.18
CA GLU A 69 12.98 -19.17 16.13
C GLU A 69 14.03 -20.07 15.48
N ILE A 70 13.74 -20.65 14.31
CA ILE A 70 14.69 -21.51 13.57
C ILE A 70 15.98 -20.74 13.23
N VAL A 71 15.86 -19.51 12.73
CA VAL A 71 17.01 -18.68 12.35
C VAL A 71 17.86 -18.34 13.58
N LEU A 72 17.24 -17.86 14.67
CA LEU A 72 17.98 -17.49 15.88
C LEU A 72 18.66 -18.69 16.53
N ASN A 73 18.00 -19.85 16.57
CA ASN A 73 18.61 -21.09 17.08
C ASN A 73 19.78 -21.54 16.21
N SER A 74 19.68 -21.43 14.88
CA SER A 74 20.78 -21.73 13.95
C SER A 74 22.00 -20.83 14.15
N LEU A 75 21.78 -19.61 14.67
CA LEU A 75 22.84 -18.67 15.05
C LEU A 75 23.34 -18.85 16.49
N GLY A 76 22.95 -19.95 17.17
CA GLY A 76 23.35 -20.23 18.55
C GLY A 76 22.60 -19.42 19.62
N MET A 77 21.54 -18.70 19.25
CA MET A 77 20.74 -17.90 20.17
C MET A 77 19.43 -18.62 20.49
N GLY A 78 19.43 -19.38 21.58
CA GLY A 78 18.29 -20.16 22.06
C GLY A 78 17.05 -19.32 22.39
N VAL A 79 16.15 -19.13 21.41
CA VAL A 79 14.92 -18.33 21.58
C VAL A 79 13.71 -19.13 21.12
N GLY A 80 12.77 -19.39 22.03
CA GLY A 80 11.51 -20.06 21.68
C GLY A 80 10.51 -19.15 20.98
N LYS A 81 9.63 -19.73 20.15
CA LYS A 81 8.55 -19.01 19.43
C LYS A 81 7.76 -18.02 20.29
N THR A 82 7.38 -18.40 21.51
CA THR A 82 6.63 -17.55 22.44
C THR A 82 7.42 -16.31 22.88
N SER A 83 8.74 -16.44 23.01
CA SER A 83 9.62 -15.31 23.33
C SER A 83 9.71 -14.34 22.15
N VAL A 84 9.79 -14.86 20.92
CA VAL A 84 9.71 -14.02 19.70
C VAL A 84 8.38 -13.26 19.67
N TYR A 85 7.25 -13.96 19.87
CA TYR A 85 5.93 -13.33 19.94
C TYR A 85 5.90 -12.20 20.98
N ARG A 86 6.36 -12.45 22.21
CA ARG A 86 6.40 -11.44 23.28
C ARG A 86 7.31 -10.25 22.95
N ALA A 87 8.45 -10.49 22.29
CA ALA A 87 9.35 -9.42 21.86
C ALA A 87 8.65 -8.50 20.86
N VAL A 88 8.02 -9.07 19.83
CA VAL A 88 7.24 -8.32 18.83
C VAL A 88 6.08 -7.56 19.49
N GLN A 89 5.30 -8.21 20.34
CA GLN A 89 4.19 -7.58 21.06
C GLN A 89 4.65 -6.42 21.96
N SER A 90 5.83 -6.54 22.58
CA SER A 90 6.35 -5.46 23.42
C SER A 90 6.73 -4.21 22.62
N VAL A 91 7.17 -4.37 21.38
CA VAL A 91 7.43 -3.26 20.44
C VAL A 91 6.12 -2.71 19.90
N ALA A 92 5.18 -3.58 19.51
CA ALA A 92 3.86 -3.16 19.02
C ALA A 92 3.12 -2.28 20.04
N LYS A 93 3.18 -2.60 21.34
CA LYS A 93 2.58 -1.78 22.41
C LYS A 93 3.18 -0.38 22.55
N GLN A 94 4.40 -0.17 22.06
CA GLN A 94 5.06 1.14 22.06
C GLN A 94 4.67 1.98 20.84
N VAL A 95 3.95 1.38 19.87
CA VAL A 95 3.48 2.02 18.64
C VAL A 95 1.94 1.93 18.64
N PRO A 96 1.24 2.81 19.38
CA PRO A 96 -0.22 2.76 19.50
C PRO A 96 -0.88 3.16 18.19
N GLY A 97 -1.31 2.18 17.39
CA GLY A 97 -1.85 2.42 16.04
C GLY A 97 -0.81 3.03 15.11
N MET A 98 -0.97 2.84 13.80
CA MET A 98 -0.04 3.43 12.82
C MET A 98 -0.59 4.71 12.19
N ARG A 99 -1.52 5.39 12.87
CA ARG A 99 -1.89 6.77 12.51
C ARG A 99 -0.86 7.71 13.12
N ARG A 100 0.02 8.23 12.28
CA ARG A 100 1.15 9.07 12.68
C ARG A 100 0.70 10.52 12.87
N GLU A 101 -0.32 10.77 13.69
CA GLU A 101 -0.89 12.12 13.91
C GLU A 101 0.19 13.14 14.30
N LYS A 102 1.14 12.74 15.17
CA LYS A 102 2.30 13.57 15.57
C LYS A 102 3.30 13.85 14.45
N LEU A 103 3.29 13.06 13.39
CA LEU A 103 4.20 13.17 12.25
C LEU A 103 3.56 13.98 11.11
N MET A 104 2.23 14.13 11.14
CA MET A 104 1.47 15.01 10.26
C MET A 104 1.46 16.45 10.76
N ASP A 105 1.64 16.67 12.06
CA ASP A 105 1.76 18.01 12.64
C ASP A 105 3.00 18.74 12.09
N GLY A 106 2.77 19.76 11.25
CA GLY A 106 3.80 20.54 10.57
C GLY A 106 4.44 19.88 9.33
N TYR A 107 3.95 18.71 8.89
CA TYR A 107 4.40 18.08 7.65
C TYR A 107 3.40 18.33 6.51
N GLN A 108 3.89 18.84 5.38
CA GLN A 108 3.09 19.03 4.18
C GLN A 108 3.44 17.98 3.13
N ALA A 109 2.40 17.41 2.50
CA ALA A 109 2.55 16.45 1.41
C ALA A 109 1.66 16.86 0.25
N LYS A 110 2.25 17.43 -0.80
CA LYS A 110 1.49 17.90 -1.98
C LYS A 110 0.74 16.76 -2.70
N ALA A 111 1.24 15.54 -2.60
CA ALA A 111 0.58 14.36 -3.15
C ALA A 111 0.48 13.25 -2.11
N VAL A 112 -0.73 12.75 -1.91
CA VAL A 112 -1.03 11.62 -1.04
C VAL A 112 -1.39 10.43 -1.91
N GLY A 113 -0.66 9.34 -1.75
CA GLY A 113 -1.00 8.05 -2.33
C GLY A 113 -1.94 7.29 -1.40
N ALA A 114 -2.98 6.67 -1.95
CA ALA A 114 -3.88 5.81 -1.18
C ALA A 114 -4.16 4.50 -1.93
N ASP A 115 -4.27 3.43 -1.16
CA ASP A 115 -4.60 2.10 -1.67
C ASP A 115 -5.23 1.26 -0.55
N VAL A 116 -6.05 0.29 -0.91
CA VAL A 116 -6.79 -0.57 0.04
C VAL A 116 -6.45 -2.03 -0.23
N THR A 117 -6.21 -2.77 0.85
CA THR A 117 -6.00 -4.21 0.76
C THR A 117 -6.71 -4.93 1.89
N SER A 118 -7.14 -6.16 1.62
CA SER A 118 -7.77 -6.99 2.64
C SER A 118 -6.77 -7.99 3.22
N ILE A 119 -6.75 -8.11 4.55
CA ILE A 119 -5.99 -9.13 5.28
C ILE A 119 -6.93 -10.05 6.03
N ARG A 120 -6.51 -11.31 6.26
CA ARG A 120 -7.31 -12.27 7.00
C ARG A 120 -6.91 -12.29 8.46
N CYS A 121 -7.75 -11.75 9.33
CA CYS A 121 -7.57 -11.70 10.78
C CYS A 121 -8.64 -12.59 11.46
N ASN A 122 -8.21 -13.56 12.26
CA ASN A 122 -9.12 -14.51 12.95
C ASN A 122 -10.19 -15.12 12.03
N GLY A 123 -9.79 -15.49 10.80
CA GLY A 123 -10.67 -16.09 9.80
C GLY A 123 -11.56 -15.10 9.03
N LYS A 124 -11.65 -13.83 9.45
CA LYS A 124 -12.41 -12.77 8.79
C LYS A 124 -11.51 -11.92 7.89
N TRP A 125 -12.05 -11.44 6.77
CA TRP A 125 -11.37 -10.44 5.95
C TRP A 125 -11.60 -9.06 6.54
N VAL A 126 -10.51 -8.32 6.71
CA VAL A 126 -10.49 -6.97 7.26
C VAL A 126 -9.85 -6.07 6.21
N PRO A 127 -10.55 -5.05 5.70
CA PRO A 127 -9.97 -4.10 4.77
C PRO A 127 -9.09 -3.11 5.54
N ILE A 128 -7.93 -2.83 4.96
CA ILE A 128 -6.91 -1.95 5.50
C ILE A 128 -6.60 -0.91 4.44
N GLY A 129 -6.76 0.37 4.79
CA GLY A 129 -6.35 1.51 3.98
C GLY A 129 -4.92 1.90 4.32
N ILE A 130 -4.12 2.18 3.30
CA ILE A 130 -2.76 2.69 3.45
C ILE A 130 -2.64 4.01 2.72
N ALA A 131 -2.22 5.04 3.45
CA ALA A 131 -1.92 6.36 2.92
C ALA A 131 -0.41 6.63 3.02
N VAL A 132 0.17 7.17 1.95
CA VAL A 132 1.60 7.49 1.85
C VAL A 132 1.79 8.88 1.24
N ASP A 133 2.91 9.51 1.52
CA ASP A 133 3.40 10.61 0.71
C ASP A 133 3.82 10.03 -0.65
N ALA A 134 3.14 10.42 -1.73
CA ALA A 134 3.36 9.85 -3.05
C ALA A 134 4.66 10.32 -3.71
N ALA A 135 5.29 11.39 -3.21
CA ALA A 135 6.53 11.91 -3.78
C ALA A 135 7.76 11.17 -3.24
N ASN A 136 7.75 10.77 -1.97
CA ASN A 136 8.92 10.13 -1.32
C ASN A 136 8.64 8.73 -0.75
N GLY A 137 7.38 8.31 -0.67
CA GLY A 137 6.97 7.00 -0.18
C GLY A 137 6.89 6.86 1.33
N MET A 138 6.92 7.95 2.09
CA MET A 138 6.73 7.89 3.53
C MET A 138 5.32 7.44 3.87
N VAL A 139 5.18 6.39 4.70
CA VAL A 139 3.86 5.96 5.19
C VAL A 139 3.31 7.00 6.17
N LEU A 140 2.12 7.50 5.85
CA LEU A 140 1.38 8.51 6.62
C LEU A 140 0.39 7.85 7.56
N SER A 141 -0.40 6.90 7.04
CA SER A 141 -1.40 6.20 7.83
C SER A 141 -1.64 4.77 7.35
N ILE A 142 -2.03 3.92 8.29
CA ILE A 142 -2.49 2.55 8.05
C ILE A 142 -3.67 2.32 8.98
N ASP A 143 -4.86 2.19 8.42
CA ASP A 143 -6.10 2.15 9.17
C ASP A 143 -6.93 0.95 8.76
N GLN A 144 -7.59 0.33 9.74
CA GLN A 144 -8.68 -0.58 9.45
C GLN A 144 -9.87 0.22 8.92
N LEU A 145 -10.42 -0.20 7.79
CA LEU A 145 -11.59 0.43 7.19
C LEU A 145 -12.87 -0.36 7.52
N PRO A 146 -14.04 0.31 7.55
CA PRO A 146 -15.33 -0.37 7.60
C PRO A 146 -15.68 -1.04 6.26
N GLY A 147 -15.02 -0.63 5.16
CA GLY A 147 -15.23 -1.10 3.80
C GLY A 147 -14.57 -0.17 2.77
N GLU A 148 -14.97 -0.29 1.50
CA GLU A 148 -14.25 0.26 0.34
C GLU A 148 -15.13 1.17 -0.54
N ASP A 149 -16.32 1.54 -0.08
CA ASP A 149 -17.18 2.48 -0.80
C ASP A 149 -16.72 3.94 -0.64
N ALA A 150 -17.18 4.81 -1.54
CA ALA A 150 -16.72 6.19 -1.62
C ALA A 150 -16.94 6.98 -0.32
N GLU A 151 -18.05 6.75 0.38
CA GLU A 151 -18.38 7.44 1.64
C GLU A 151 -17.35 7.07 2.72
N GLN A 152 -17.05 5.78 2.84
CA GLN A 152 -16.10 5.27 3.82
C GLN A 152 -14.66 5.66 3.49
N LEU A 153 -14.28 5.61 2.21
CA LEU A 153 -12.95 6.05 1.78
C LEU A 153 -12.77 7.56 1.95
N LYS A 154 -13.81 8.36 1.73
CA LYS A 154 -13.78 9.80 1.99
C LYS A 154 -13.59 10.09 3.47
N ALA A 155 -14.41 9.48 4.33
CA ALA A 155 -14.32 9.65 5.78
C ALA A 155 -12.92 9.31 6.33
N TRP A 156 -12.22 8.40 5.66
CA TRP A 156 -10.83 8.06 5.96
C TRP A 156 -9.81 9.06 5.38
N LEU A 157 -9.92 9.41 4.09
CA LEU A 157 -8.90 10.18 3.37
C LEU A 157 -9.02 11.70 3.56
N GLU A 158 -10.22 12.25 3.61
CA GLU A 158 -10.46 13.69 3.75
C GLU A 158 -9.67 14.31 4.91
N PRO A 159 -9.72 13.79 6.15
CA PRO A 159 -8.93 14.36 7.25
C PRO A 159 -7.42 14.23 7.04
N ILE A 160 -6.96 13.22 6.27
CA ILE A 160 -5.54 13.06 5.94
C ILE A 160 -5.10 14.11 4.93
N LEU A 161 -5.90 14.30 3.88
CA LEU A 161 -5.65 15.28 2.82
C LEU A 161 -5.68 16.71 3.34
N GLU A 162 -6.59 17.03 4.25
CA GLU A 162 -6.67 18.35 4.90
C GLU A 162 -5.49 18.62 5.82
N ALA A 163 -5.13 17.66 6.68
CA ALA A 163 -4.02 17.84 7.62
C ALA A 163 -2.66 18.05 6.93
N LEU A 164 -2.51 17.52 5.71
CA LEU A 164 -1.26 17.60 4.93
C LEU A 164 -1.26 18.69 3.87
N ASP A 165 -2.37 19.44 3.73
CA ASP A 165 -2.58 20.43 2.68
C ASP A 165 -2.30 19.84 1.29
N ALA A 166 -2.88 18.66 1.02
CA ALA A 166 -2.59 17.88 -0.17
C ALA A 166 -3.36 18.40 -1.40
N ASP A 167 -2.63 18.60 -2.51
CA ASP A 167 -3.18 19.02 -3.80
C ASP A 167 -3.71 17.83 -4.62
N VAL A 168 -3.04 16.67 -4.49
CA VAL A 168 -3.20 15.51 -5.39
C VAL A 168 -3.43 14.22 -4.61
N LEU A 169 -4.38 13.41 -5.08
CA LEU A 169 -4.62 12.04 -4.65
C LEU A 169 -4.09 11.05 -5.72
N VAL A 170 -3.24 10.09 -5.32
CA VAL A 170 -2.65 9.09 -6.21
C VAL A 170 -3.17 7.70 -5.85
N THR A 171 -3.94 7.07 -6.74
CA THR A 171 -4.63 5.79 -6.42
C THR A 171 -4.59 4.83 -7.60
N ASP A 172 -5.14 3.64 -7.42
CA ASP A 172 -5.53 2.78 -8.53
C ASP A 172 -6.76 3.34 -9.28
N ASP A 173 -7.30 2.53 -10.20
CA ASP A 173 -8.45 2.87 -11.05
C ASP A 173 -9.79 2.43 -10.41
N ALA A 174 -9.93 2.51 -9.09
CA ALA A 174 -11.21 2.27 -8.43
C ALA A 174 -12.10 3.53 -8.45
N ASP A 175 -13.38 3.35 -8.81
CA ASP A 175 -14.33 4.45 -8.94
C ASP A 175 -14.57 5.21 -7.62
N ALA A 176 -14.50 4.52 -6.49
CA ALA A 176 -14.67 5.13 -5.18
C ALA A 176 -13.64 6.24 -4.93
N PHE A 177 -12.38 6.07 -5.35
CA PHE A 177 -11.36 7.11 -5.22
C PHE A 177 -11.58 8.31 -6.16
N LYS A 178 -12.17 8.10 -7.34
CA LYS A 178 -12.52 9.19 -8.25
C LYS A 178 -13.53 10.12 -7.59
N ILE A 179 -14.55 9.53 -6.94
CA ILE A 179 -15.56 10.26 -6.16
C ILE A 179 -14.91 11.01 -4.99
N VAL A 180 -14.02 10.36 -4.23
CA VAL A 180 -13.30 11.01 -3.11
C VAL A 180 -12.50 12.22 -3.60
N SER A 181 -11.76 12.08 -4.70
CA SER A 181 -11.01 13.19 -5.30
C SER A 181 -11.92 14.34 -5.70
N ASP A 182 -13.05 14.06 -6.36
CA ASP A 182 -13.98 15.09 -6.83
C ASP A 182 -14.66 15.81 -5.66
N GLU A 183 -15.13 15.07 -4.66
CA GLU A 183 -15.83 15.63 -3.51
C GLU A 183 -14.91 16.41 -2.56
N THR A 184 -13.63 16.03 -2.50
CA THR A 184 -12.63 16.79 -1.75
C THR A 184 -12.04 17.91 -2.60
N GLY A 185 -12.30 17.99 -3.90
CA GLY A 185 -11.73 19.01 -4.78
C GLY A 185 -10.22 18.85 -5.02
N ARG A 186 -9.67 17.65 -4.80
CA ARG A 186 -8.25 17.34 -5.05
C ARG A 186 -8.10 16.81 -6.47
N SER A 187 -7.00 17.16 -7.13
CA SER A 187 -6.67 16.53 -8.42
C SER A 187 -6.35 15.04 -8.19
N GLN A 188 -6.53 14.20 -9.22
CA GLN A 188 -6.21 12.78 -9.11
C GLN A 188 -5.20 12.34 -10.17
N GLN A 189 -4.21 11.55 -9.73
CA GLN A 189 -3.42 10.68 -10.58
C GLN A 189 -3.89 9.23 -10.42
N VAL A 190 -4.36 8.61 -11.49
CA VAL A 190 -4.69 7.17 -11.52
C VAL A 190 -3.47 6.36 -11.97
N CYS A 191 -3.18 5.25 -11.29
CA CYS A 191 -1.98 4.45 -11.54
C CYS A 191 -1.93 3.92 -12.98
N LYS A 192 -0.92 4.39 -13.74
CA LYS A 192 -0.72 4.03 -15.14
C LYS A 192 -0.44 2.54 -15.35
N SER A 193 0.15 1.87 -14.36
CA SER A 193 0.54 0.45 -14.43
C SER A 193 -0.67 -0.48 -14.34
N HIS A 194 -1.66 -0.13 -13.52
CA HIS A 194 -2.92 -0.88 -13.43
C HIS A 194 -3.74 -0.73 -14.70
N VAL A 195 -3.93 0.51 -15.15
CA VAL A 195 -4.70 0.79 -16.38
C VAL A 195 -4.02 0.18 -17.61
N GLY A 196 -2.69 0.25 -17.71
CA GLY A 196 -1.94 -0.37 -18.81
C GLY A 196 -2.20 -1.86 -18.94
N ARG A 197 -1.93 -2.63 -17.87
CA ARG A 197 -2.13 -4.09 -17.86
C ARG A 197 -3.58 -4.48 -18.16
N ASN A 198 -4.55 -3.80 -17.56
CA ASN A 198 -5.98 -4.07 -17.79
C ASN A 198 -6.38 -3.77 -19.24
N THR A 199 -5.90 -2.65 -19.79
CA THR A 199 -6.21 -2.28 -21.19
C THR A 199 -5.58 -3.25 -22.18
N ASP A 200 -4.33 -3.65 -21.97
CA ASP A 200 -3.65 -4.60 -22.87
C ASP A 200 -4.41 -5.93 -22.92
N ALA A 201 -4.78 -6.48 -21.76
CA ALA A 201 -5.55 -7.72 -21.66
C ALA A 201 -6.93 -7.61 -22.33
N LEU A 202 -7.65 -6.51 -22.10
CA LEU A 202 -8.97 -6.29 -22.68
C LEU A 202 -8.89 -6.10 -24.21
N VAL A 203 -7.86 -5.40 -24.70
CA VAL A 203 -7.60 -5.25 -26.13
C VAL A 203 -7.31 -6.61 -26.77
N ASP A 204 -6.48 -7.46 -26.15
CA ASP A 204 -6.17 -8.79 -26.67
C ASP A 204 -7.43 -9.67 -26.76
N GLU A 205 -8.25 -9.65 -25.71
CA GLU A 205 -9.51 -10.39 -25.68
C GLU A 205 -10.48 -9.95 -26.78
N ILE A 206 -10.73 -8.63 -26.91
CA ILE A 206 -11.66 -8.10 -27.92
C ILE A 206 -11.12 -8.34 -29.33
N SER A 207 -9.81 -8.18 -29.54
CA SER A 207 -9.16 -8.44 -30.83
C SER A 207 -9.34 -9.90 -31.26
N ALA A 208 -9.21 -10.85 -30.33
CA ALA A 208 -9.44 -12.27 -30.62
C ALA A 208 -10.89 -12.55 -31.04
N ILE A 209 -11.88 -11.91 -30.38
CA ILE A 209 -13.29 -12.05 -30.74
C ILE A 209 -13.54 -11.47 -32.14
N ILE A 210 -13.01 -10.28 -32.45
CA ILE A 210 -13.12 -9.67 -33.77
C ILE A 210 -12.51 -10.58 -34.85
N ALA A 211 -11.32 -11.12 -34.59
CA ALA A 211 -10.62 -12.00 -35.54
C ALA A 211 -11.36 -13.33 -35.78
N SER A 212 -12.11 -13.83 -34.80
CA SER A 212 -12.92 -15.04 -34.96
C SER A 212 -14.09 -14.89 -35.93
N GLY A 213 -14.53 -13.64 -36.19
CA GLY A 213 -15.67 -13.35 -37.07
C GLY A 213 -17.04 -13.82 -36.55
N GLN A 214 -17.14 -14.25 -35.29
CA GLN A 214 -18.39 -14.78 -34.72
C GLN A 214 -19.40 -13.70 -34.28
N ASP A 215 -18.96 -12.44 -34.19
CA ASP A 215 -19.77 -11.30 -33.74
C ASP A 215 -19.93 -10.28 -34.88
N HIS A 216 -21.18 -10.03 -35.29
CA HIS A 216 -21.53 -9.10 -36.37
C HIS A 216 -22.03 -7.73 -35.87
N SER A 217 -21.88 -7.43 -34.56
CA SER A 217 -22.37 -6.17 -33.98
C SER A 217 -21.67 -4.93 -34.55
N LEU A 218 -20.41 -5.07 -34.98
CA LEU A 218 -19.66 -4.00 -35.65
C LEU A 218 -20.27 -3.63 -37.01
N GLU A 219 -20.74 -4.61 -37.78
CA GLU A 219 -21.40 -4.39 -39.07
C GLU A 219 -22.70 -3.61 -38.90
N ALA A 220 -23.44 -3.87 -37.83
CA ALA A 220 -24.69 -3.17 -37.50
C ALA A 220 -24.49 -1.67 -37.27
N ILE A 221 -23.28 -1.24 -36.88
CA ILE A 221 -22.88 0.17 -36.76
C ILE A 221 -21.95 0.62 -37.89
N ARG A 222 -21.83 -0.18 -38.96
CA ARG A 222 -21.04 0.11 -40.17
C ARG A 222 -19.53 0.28 -39.90
N ILE A 223 -19.00 -0.44 -38.91
CA ILE A 223 -17.57 -0.49 -38.61
C ILE A 223 -17.00 -1.81 -39.12
N THR A 224 -15.89 -1.74 -39.86
CA THR A 224 -15.20 -2.94 -40.34
C THR A 224 -14.31 -3.52 -39.23
N SER A 225 -14.10 -4.83 -39.25
CA SER A 225 -13.17 -5.51 -38.33
C SER A 225 -11.76 -4.91 -38.40
N ALA A 226 -11.29 -4.54 -39.61
CA ALA A 226 -10.00 -3.89 -39.80
C ALA A 226 -9.91 -2.53 -39.09
N GLN A 227 -10.97 -1.71 -39.16
CA GLN A 227 -11.02 -0.45 -38.44
C GLN A 227 -10.99 -0.67 -36.93
N ALA A 228 -11.78 -1.62 -36.42
CA ALA A 228 -11.83 -1.91 -34.99
C ALA A 228 -10.51 -2.41 -34.42
N LEU A 229 -9.79 -3.26 -35.17
CA LEU A 229 -8.45 -3.70 -34.79
C LEU A 229 -7.42 -2.55 -34.82
N GLY A 230 -7.51 -1.66 -35.82
CA GLY A 230 -6.70 -0.45 -35.89
C GLY A 230 -6.93 0.47 -34.70
N ASP A 231 -8.19 0.65 -34.30
CA ASP A 231 -8.56 1.48 -33.16
C ASP A 231 -8.03 0.92 -31.83
N LEU A 232 -8.11 -0.39 -31.65
CA LEU A 232 -7.53 -1.08 -30.49
C LEU A 232 -6.00 -0.97 -30.44
N ALA A 233 -5.32 -1.05 -31.60
CA ALA A 233 -3.88 -0.85 -31.70
C ALA A 233 -3.48 0.60 -31.39
N ALA A 234 -4.25 1.58 -31.88
CA ALA A 234 -4.07 2.98 -31.54
C ALA A 234 -4.25 3.20 -30.03
N LEU A 235 -5.27 2.59 -29.43
CA LEU A 235 -5.48 2.65 -27.97
C LEU A 235 -4.27 2.13 -27.20
N LYS A 236 -3.72 0.96 -27.56
CA LYS A 236 -2.47 0.48 -26.93
C LYS A 236 -1.35 1.49 -27.05
N THR A 237 -1.14 2.05 -28.24
CA THR A 237 -0.09 3.05 -28.47
C THR A 237 -0.25 4.27 -27.56
N MET A 238 -1.44 4.86 -27.52
CA MET A 238 -1.75 5.99 -26.63
C MET A 238 -1.55 5.60 -25.17
N ILE A 239 -2.01 4.41 -24.77
CA ILE A 239 -1.89 3.92 -23.41
C ILE A 239 -0.40 3.83 -22.99
N HIS A 240 0.50 3.43 -23.89
CA HIS A 240 1.92 3.35 -23.55
C HIS A 240 2.65 4.70 -23.71
N SER A 241 2.26 5.54 -24.66
CA SER A 241 2.85 6.88 -24.87
C SER A 241 2.46 7.87 -23.77
N ARG A 242 1.20 7.78 -23.29
CA ARG A 242 0.59 8.67 -22.29
C ARG A 242 0.63 10.15 -22.68
N CYS A 243 0.48 10.52 -23.96
CA CYS A 243 0.48 11.93 -24.34
C CYS A 243 -0.86 12.59 -23.93
N PRO A 244 -0.86 13.69 -23.15
CA PRO A 244 -2.11 14.35 -22.74
C PRO A 244 -2.98 14.78 -23.94
N GLU A 245 -2.35 15.15 -25.05
CA GLU A 245 -2.99 15.61 -26.28
C GLU A 245 -3.80 14.52 -27.01
N ASP A 246 -3.52 13.25 -26.72
CA ASP A 246 -4.24 12.10 -27.31
C ASP A 246 -5.71 12.01 -26.86
N GLN A 247 -6.15 12.86 -25.91
CA GLN A 247 -7.54 12.87 -25.43
C GLN A 247 -8.55 13.12 -26.55
N SER A 248 -8.25 14.03 -27.48
CA SER A 248 -9.15 14.34 -28.60
C SER A 248 -9.26 13.16 -29.56
N LEU A 249 -8.15 12.44 -29.77
CA LEU A 249 -8.18 11.22 -30.58
C LEU A 249 -9.06 10.17 -29.91
N LEU A 250 -8.93 9.95 -28.59
CA LEU A 250 -9.81 9.02 -27.86
C LEU A 250 -11.30 9.37 -27.99
N GLU A 251 -11.65 10.65 -27.95
CA GLU A 251 -13.01 11.13 -28.19
C GLU A 251 -13.48 10.78 -29.61
N GLU A 252 -12.67 11.05 -30.63
CA GLU A 252 -12.98 10.72 -32.03
C GLU A 252 -13.20 9.21 -32.20
N ILE A 253 -12.37 8.37 -31.56
CA ILE A 253 -12.58 6.92 -31.60
C ILE A 253 -13.87 6.54 -30.88
N TYR A 254 -14.12 7.06 -29.67
CA TYR A 254 -15.35 6.80 -28.93
C TYR A 254 -16.61 7.15 -29.75
N LEU A 255 -16.64 8.31 -30.41
CA LEU A 255 -17.79 8.77 -31.19
C LEU A 255 -18.15 7.82 -32.33
N ARG A 256 -17.17 7.09 -32.91
CA ARG A 256 -17.46 6.05 -33.91
C ARG A 256 -18.30 4.91 -33.32
N TYR A 257 -18.06 4.54 -32.06
CA TYR A 257 -18.78 3.46 -31.38
C TYR A 257 -20.00 3.93 -30.57
N ALA A 258 -20.25 5.23 -30.47
CA ALA A 258 -21.30 5.80 -29.62
C ALA A 258 -22.72 5.24 -29.91
N ASN A 259 -22.98 4.87 -31.17
CA ASN A 259 -24.25 4.30 -31.61
C ASN A 259 -24.43 2.80 -31.27
N ALA A 260 -23.42 2.13 -30.70
CA ALA A 260 -23.55 0.75 -30.25
C ALA A 260 -24.60 0.63 -29.15
N ARG A 261 -25.54 -0.29 -29.34
CA ARG A 261 -26.70 -0.45 -28.44
C ARG A 261 -26.30 -1.19 -27.17
N LYS A 262 -26.90 -0.79 -26.05
CA LYS A 262 -26.79 -1.55 -24.80
C LYS A 262 -27.52 -2.90 -24.96
N PRO A 263 -26.89 -4.04 -24.62
CA PRO A 263 -27.56 -5.33 -24.63
C PRO A 263 -28.69 -5.38 -23.60
N GLY A 264 -29.71 -6.19 -23.87
CA GLY A 264 -30.80 -6.43 -22.92
C GLY A 264 -30.31 -7.08 -21.63
N LYS A 265 -31.05 -6.89 -20.53
CA LYS A 265 -30.70 -7.43 -19.21
C LYS A 265 -30.43 -8.94 -19.28
N GLY A 266 -29.27 -9.38 -18.78
CA GLY A 266 -28.85 -10.79 -18.76
C GLY A 266 -28.25 -11.34 -20.06
N LYS A 267 -28.12 -10.53 -21.12
CA LYS A 267 -27.41 -10.93 -22.34
C LYS A 267 -25.91 -10.62 -22.22
N LYS A 268 -25.08 -11.43 -22.88
CA LYS A 268 -23.64 -11.14 -23.04
C LYS A 268 -23.47 -9.82 -23.81
N HIS A 269 -22.42 -9.08 -23.47
CA HIS A 269 -22.05 -7.86 -24.17
C HIS A 269 -21.43 -8.21 -25.52
N ASP A 270 -21.99 -7.65 -26.59
CA ASP A 270 -21.44 -7.76 -27.94
C ASP A 270 -20.17 -6.90 -28.11
N VAL A 271 -19.42 -7.17 -29.17
CA VAL A 271 -18.15 -6.47 -29.44
C VAL A 271 -18.34 -4.97 -29.58
N ALA A 272 -19.36 -4.50 -30.31
CA ALA A 272 -19.59 -3.07 -30.52
C ALA A 272 -19.85 -2.32 -29.20
N TYR A 273 -20.65 -2.88 -28.31
CA TYR A 273 -20.93 -2.31 -26.99
C TYR A 273 -19.69 -2.34 -26.08
N ARG A 274 -18.88 -3.39 -26.16
CA ARG A 274 -17.60 -3.47 -25.44
C ARG A 274 -16.61 -2.41 -25.91
N MET A 275 -16.48 -2.21 -27.22
CA MET A 275 -15.66 -1.14 -27.81
C MET A 275 -16.12 0.23 -27.33
N ARG A 276 -17.43 0.49 -27.40
CA ARG A 276 -18.03 1.73 -26.90
C ARG A 276 -17.63 2.02 -25.46
N ASN A 277 -17.80 1.05 -24.56
CA ASN A 277 -17.50 1.26 -23.14
C ASN A 277 -16.00 1.39 -22.88
N LEU A 278 -15.17 0.61 -23.58
CA LEU A 278 -13.70 0.71 -23.46
C LEU A 278 -13.22 2.12 -23.82
N PHE A 279 -13.62 2.64 -24.98
CA PHE A 279 -13.18 3.98 -25.41
C PHE A 279 -13.80 5.09 -24.55
N MET A 280 -15.07 4.96 -24.17
CA MET A 280 -15.72 5.91 -23.25
C MET A 280 -14.97 6.00 -21.92
N ASP A 281 -14.64 4.84 -21.34
CA ASP A 281 -13.94 4.77 -20.07
C ASP A 281 -12.53 5.38 -20.17
N ARG A 282 -11.74 4.96 -21.18
CA ARG A 282 -10.37 5.48 -21.35
C ARG A 282 -10.32 6.96 -21.70
N TRP A 283 -11.30 7.46 -22.45
CA TRP A 283 -11.45 8.89 -22.73
C TRP A 283 -11.74 9.69 -21.44
N ASN A 284 -12.73 9.26 -20.65
CA ASN A 284 -13.08 9.92 -19.39
C ASN A 284 -11.94 9.85 -18.36
N LEU A 285 -11.19 8.76 -18.35
CA LEU A 285 -10.07 8.55 -17.44
C LEU A 285 -8.81 9.33 -17.85
N TRP A 286 -8.70 9.78 -19.11
CA TRP A 286 -7.46 10.31 -19.69
C TRP A 286 -6.81 11.45 -18.90
N PRO A 287 -7.56 12.47 -18.42
CA PRO A 287 -6.97 13.56 -17.64
C PRO A 287 -6.33 13.06 -16.34
N ARG A 288 -6.97 12.10 -15.65
CA ARG A 288 -6.45 11.50 -14.41
C ARG A 288 -5.27 10.56 -14.67
N LEU A 289 -5.26 9.92 -15.85
CA LEU A 289 -4.22 8.97 -16.23
C LEU A 289 -2.92 9.66 -16.64
N THR A 290 -3.02 10.84 -17.25
CA THR A 290 -1.89 11.62 -17.77
C THR A 290 -1.50 12.82 -16.88
N PHE A 291 -2.21 13.05 -15.78
CA PHE A 291 -2.01 14.18 -14.86
C PHE A 291 -0.54 14.37 -14.43
N TYR A 292 0.19 13.30 -14.14
CA TYR A 292 1.59 13.34 -13.72
C TYR A 292 2.50 14.01 -14.75
N ARG A 293 2.11 14.06 -16.03
CA ARG A 293 2.89 14.72 -17.08
C ARG A 293 2.73 16.23 -17.09
N THR A 294 1.59 16.73 -16.60
CA THR A 294 1.28 18.16 -16.55
C THR A 294 1.59 18.74 -15.18
N TRP A 295 1.62 17.92 -14.14
CA TRP A 295 2.00 18.34 -12.78
C TRP A 295 3.51 18.31 -12.57
N LYS A 296 4.12 19.50 -12.64
CA LYS A 296 5.57 19.73 -12.58
C LYS A 296 5.95 20.70 -11.48
N ASP A 297 7.19 20.60 -11.02
CA ASP A 297 7.79 21.60 -10.13
C ASP A 297 8.11 22.91 -10.88
N GLU A 298 8.59 23.91 -10.15
CA GLU A 298 8.97 25.22 -10.70
C GLU A 298 10.07 25.15 -11.77
N ASN A 299 10.86 24.07 -11.78
CA ASN A 299 11.92 23.83 -12.74
C ASN A 299 11.47 22.96 -13.94
N GLY A 300 10.19 22.56 -13.98
CA GLY A 300 9.63 21.71 -15.02
C GLY A 300 9.90 20.21 -14.84
N ASN A 301 10.41 19.77 -13.70
CA ASN A 301 10.60 18.35 -13.39
C ASN A 301 9.26 17.71 -12.98
N LEU A 302 9.09 16.43 -13.33
CA LEU A 302 7.93 15.67 -12.88
C LEU A 302 8.01 15.43 -11.38
N ILE A 303 6.92 15.70 -10.66
CA ILE A 303 6.81 15.43 -9.22
C ILE A 303 6.39 13.97 -8.97
N LEU A 304 5.58 13.41 -9.87
CA LEU A 304 5.07 12.03 -9.78
C LEU A 304 5.53 11.21 -10.99
N ASP A 305 5.68 9.90 -10.77
CA ASP A 305 5.99 8.94 -11.84
C ASP A 305 4.74 8.36 -12.53
N GLY A 306 3.54 8.72 -12.03
CA GLY A 306 2.25 8.24 -12.53
C GLY A 306 1.82 6.87 -11.99
N THR A 307 2.48 6.35 -10.94
CA THR A 307 2.14 5.07 -10.29
C THR A 307 1.77 5.25 -8.83
N ASN A 308 1.05 4.30 -8.26
CA ASN A 308 0.81 4.19 -6.81
C ASN A 308 1.80 3.20 -6.14
N ASN A 309 2.98 2.98 -6.74
CA ASN A 309 3.96 1.98 -6.28
C ASN A 309 4.40 2.19 -4.83
N HIS A 310 4.39 3.43 -4.34
CA HIS A 310 4.72 3.72 -2.94
C HIS A 310 3.71 3.09 -1.96
N CYS A 311 2.43 3.06 -2.32
CA CYS A 311 1.40 2.34 -1.57
C CYS A 311 1.62 0.82 -1.65
N GLU A 312 1.83 0.28 -2.86
CA GLU A 312 2.03 -1.16 -3.06
C GLU A 312 3.25 -1.71 -2.27
N ARG A 313 4.37 -0.96 -2.25
CA ARG A 313 5.55 -1.33 -1.46
C ARG A 313 5.26 -1.35 0.04
N SER A 314 4.47 -0.38 0.51
CA SER A 314 4.06 -0.29 1.91
C SER A 314 3.14 -1.45 2.30
N MET A 315 2.27 -1.91 1.39
CA MET A 315 1.45 -3.11 1.57
C MET A 315 2.27 -4.39 1.74
N VAL A 316 3.27 -4.61 0.88
CA VAL A 316 4.11 -5.82 0.93
C VAL A 316 4.87 -5.90 2.25
N GLY A 317 5.44 -4.78 2.72
CA GLY A 317 6.09 -4.70 4.03
C GLY A 317 5.12 -4.91 5.19
N GLN A 318 3.85 -4.54 5.04
CA GLN A 318 2.86 -4.63 6.13
C GLN A 318 2.08 -5.93 6.18
N ARG A 319 1.89 -6.67 5.08
CA ARG A 319 1.32 -8.04 5.16
C ARG A 319 2.12 -8.95 6.10
N ALA A 320 3.40 -8.65 6.32
CA ALA A 320 4.24 -9.28 7.35
C ALA A 320 3.91 -8.84 8.79
N LEU A 321 3.52 -7.57 8.99
CA LEU A 321 3.37 -6.90 10.29
C LEU A 321 1.94 -6.90 10.83
N SER A 322 0.94 -6.82 9.95
CA SER A 322 -0.45 -6.52 10.29
C SER A 322 -1.24 -7.69 10.87
N LEU A 323 -0.67 -8.89 10.90
CA LEU A 323 -1.33 -10.05 11.52
C LEU A 323 -1.51 -9.93 13.03
N ASN A 324 -0.83 -9.00 13.72
CA ASN A 324 -0.88 -8.92 15.18
C ASN A 324 -0.97 -7.51 15.80
N ALA A 325 -1.01 -6.43 15.02
CA ALA A 325 -1.20 -5.07 15.54
C ALA A 325 -2.68 -4.72 15.80
N TRP A 326 -3.60 -5.53 15.26
CA TRP A 326 -5.06 -5.37 15.36
C TRP A 326 -5.70 -6.45 16.26
N LEU A 327 -4.89 -7.12 17.10
CA LEU A 327 -5.29 -8.00 18.22
C LEU A 327 -5.01 -7.28 19.54
#